data_AF-A0A662BW85-F1
#
_entry.id   AF-A0A662BW85-F1
#
_cell.length_a   1.000
_cell.length_b   1.000
_cell.length_c   1.000
_cell.angle_alpha   90.00
_cell.angle_beta   90.00
_cell.angle_gamma   90.00
#
_symmetry.space_group_name_H-M   'P 1'
#
loop_
_entity.id
_entity.type
_entity.pdbx_description
1 polymer ?
#
loop_
_entity_poly.entity_id
_entity_poly.type
_entity_poly.pdbx_seq_one_letter_code
_entity_poly.pdbx_strand_id
1 'polypeptide(L)'
;MKKTITTLFALLIGISFAFTQQIQRDKVLVEIGTGTWCPYCPGAAMGADDLVANGHDVAIIENHNGDAYTHNASNARNSYYSITSYPTAVFDGQTKVIGGSASNSMYPQYLTKYNQKITVPSSFSIDMQGSSSGLIDFNVDVTIEMVDPYAGSNVRLHCVVTESEIQDYWQGQTHLNFVQRMMVPSSSGISLDFSGGNTIEHNYSFSLDPSWVTEHCELVIFLQDNDTKQILNASKKDMMEFGNVNDYDVSMISMSNIPEATCAGMCTPTVTLRNHGNTDLSSLTLKCLVNGNELATYDWTGSIPFLGSTDIDLPSFSFPVEEMNTITIYSENPSGNPDQFPLNDTIHMMIEQPVPVPTDVSLMIMLDGNPGESSWELMDDMGTVLYSGGPYTTPNGIIEESFELDDLSCYQFYFYDTGGDGLGDKFFALFHGSGTIILRGIGDFGYSIATDFSTDNDLGIEDVATEAEVLVYPNPFSNYTNMVINTNKVSQINVNMYNILGELVYQSDEGMHAPGEQSIRISGDNLENGIYFVQVLVNEQVITKRVTLAR
;
A
#
# COMPACT_ATOMS: atom_id res chain seq x y z
N MET A 1 -2.90 29.86 -36.70
CA MET A 1 -3.29 29.01 -37.85
C MET A 1 -3.75 27.68 -37.30
N LYS A 2 -5.06 27.42 -37.29
CA LYS A 2 -5.66 26.19 -36.77
C LYS A 2 -5.20 25.01 -37.64
N LYS A 3 -4.37 24.12 -37.11
CA LYS A 3 -4.07 22.83 -37.74
C LYS A 3 -5.21 21.88 -37.39
N THR A 4 -6.11 21.70 -38.33
CA THR A 4 -7.13 20.66 -38.32
C THR A 4 -6.41 19.31 -38.41
N ILE A 5 -6.32 18.58 -37.31
CA ILE A 5 -5.90 17.17 -37.33
C ILE A 5 -7.01 16.42 -38.07
N THR A 6 -6.71 16.01 -39.28
CA THR A 6 -7.63 15.27 -40.14
C THR A 6 -7.32 13.80 -39.90
N THR A 7 -8.12 13.13 -39.08
CA THR A 7 -8.04 11.68 -38.89
C THR A 7 -8.27 11.02 -40.25
N LEU A 8 -7.23 10.43 -40.81
CA LEU A 8 -7.28 9.76 -42.10
C LEU A 8 -8.02 8.43 -41.91
N PHE A 9 -9.33 8.43 -42.13
CA PHE A 9 -10.12 7.20 -42.27
C PHE A 9 -9.62 6.48 -43.53
N ALA A 10 -8.79 5.46 -43.35
CA ALA A 10 -8.39 4.56 -44.42
C ALA A 10 -9.61 3.70 -44.78
N LEU A 11 -10.39 4.16 -45.76
CA LEU A 11 -11.48 3.40 -46.36
C LEU A 11 -10.87 2.24 -47.19
N LEU A 12 -10.67 1.07 -46.56
CA LEU A 12 -10.32 -0.16 -47.27
C LEU A 12 -11.55 -0.67 -48.03
N ILE A 13 -11.67 -0.29 -49.31
CA ILE A 13 -12.60 -0.92 -50.24
C ILE A 13 -11.96 -2.19 -50.82
N GLY A 14 -12.42 -3.34 -50.34
CA GLY A 14 -12.60 -4.58 -51.10
C GLY A 14 -11.36 -5.45 -51.39
N ILE A 15 -11.29 -6.62 -50.74
CA ILE A 15 -11.46 -7.95 -51.35
C ILE A 15 -11.95 -8.87 -50.22
N SER A 16 -13.18 -9.38 -50.32
CA SER A 16 -13.68 -10.46 -49.45
C SER A 16 -13.00 -11.77 -49.83
N PHE A 17 -11.79 -11.97 -49.29
CA PHE A 17 -11.25 -13.32 -49.17
C PHE A 17 -12.11 -14.03 -48.12
N ALA A 18 -12.75 -15.13 -48.52
CA ALA A 18 -13.31 -16.08 -47.59
C ALA A 18 -12.14 -16.74 -46.85
N PHE A 19 -11.60 -16.07 -45.83
CA PHE A 19 -10.79 -16.72 -44.81
C PHE A 19 -11.76 -17.53 -43.96
N THR A 20 -11.77 -18.85 -44.18
CA THR A 20 -12.49 -19.83 -43.37
C THR A 20 -11.45 -20.79 -42.80
N GLN A 21 -10.50 -20.24 -42.06
CA GLN A 21 -9.48 -21.05 -41.41
C GLN A 21 -9.13 -20.44 -40.07
N GLN A 22 -9.12 -21.29 -39.06
CA GLN A 22 -8.63 -20.92 -37.74
C GLN A 22 -7.16 -20.47 -37.83
N ILE A 23 -6.82 -19.47 -37.03
CA ILE A 23 -5.47 -18.90 -36.93
C ILE A 23 -4.72 -19.49 -35.74
N GLN A 24 -3.41 -19.27 -35.67
CA GLN A 24 -2.70 -19.46 -34.42
C GLN A 24 -3.23 -18.42 -33.42
N ARG A 25 -3.46 -18.84 -32.18
CA ARG A 25 -3.83 -17.91 -31.10
C ARG A 25 -2.64 -17.01 -30.74
N ASP A 26 -2.93 -15.86 -30.14
CA ASP A 26 -1.90 -14.89 -29.79
C ASP A 26 -1.23 -15.26 -28.47
N LYS A 27 -2.02 -15.59 -27.44
CA LYS A 27 -1.53 -15.96 -26.10
C LYS A 27 -2.30 -17.15 -25.51
N VAL A 28 -1.67 -17.86 -24.59
CA VAL A 28 -2.35 -18.74 -23.61
C VAL A 28 -2.67 -17.92 -22.37
N LEU A 29 -3.93 -17.90 -21.94
CA LEU A 29 -4.33 -17.21 -20.72
C LEU A 29 -4.09 -18.12 -19.51
N VAL A 30 -3.44 -17.58 -18.47
CA VAL A 30 -3.22 -18.26 -17.19
C VAL A 30 -3.81 -17.42 -16.07
N GLU A 31 -4.91 -17.88 -15.50
CA GLU A 31 -5.50 -17.27 -14.30
C GLU A 31 -5.11 -18.06 -13.06
N ILE A 32 -4.49 -17.42 -12.08
CA ILE A 32 -3.99 -18.06 -10.87
C ILE A 32 -4.76 -17.53 -9.67
N GLY A 33 -5.53 -18.39 -8.99
CA GLY A 33 -6.03 -18.05 -7.67
C GLY A 33 -4.87 -18.10 -6.66
N THR A 34 -4.62 -17.01 -5.93
CA THR A 34 -3.48 -16.84 -5.02
C THR A 34 -3.82 -15.98 -3.79
N GLY A 35 -2.84 -15.74 -2.91
CA GLY A 35 -2.88 -14.75 -1.84
C GLY A 35 -1.55 -14.66 -1.09
N THR A 36 -1.20 -13.50 -0.55
CA THR A 36 0.10 -13.27 0.12
C THR A 36 0.28 -14.09 1.41
N TRP A 37 -0.82 -14.52 2.03
CA TRP A 37 -0.83 -15.39 3.22
C TRP A 37 -0.53 -16.87 2.91
N CYS A 38 -0.53 -17.27 1.64
CA CYS A 38 -0.50 -18.67 1.22
C CYS A 38 0.93 -19.21 1.10
N PRO A 39 1.36 -20.17 1.94
CA PRO A 39 2.76 -20.63 1.98
C PRO A 39 3.21 -21.42 0.75
N TYR A 40 2.29 -21.87 -0.09
CA TYR A 40 2.60 -22.61 -1.33
C TYR A 40 2.46 -21.75 -2.58
N CYS A 41 1.94 -20.54 -2.44
CA CYS A 41 1.72 -19.62 -3.56
C CYS A 41 3.01 -19.05 -4.19
N PRO A 42 4.16 -18.92 -3.48
CA PRO A 42 5.42 -18.49 -4.09
C PRO A 42 5.82 -19.33 -5.31
N GLY A 43 5.63 -20.66 -5.26
CA GLY A 43 5.96 -21.54 -6.38
C GLY A 43 5.11 -21.29 -7.63
N ALA A 44 3.85 -20.87 -7.45
CA ALA A 44 2.97 -20.52 -8.55
C ALA A 44 3.39 -19.18 -9.19
N ALA A 45 3.66 -18.17 -8.36
CA ALA A 45 4.16 -16.87 -8.80
C ALA A 45 5.48 -17.03 -9.59
N MET A 46 6.47 -17.74 -9.04
CA MET A 46 7.71 -18.05 -9.76
C MET A 46 7.47 -18.83 -11.07
N GLY A 47 6.46 -19.70 -11.11
CA GLY A 47 6.10 -20.44 -12.32
C GLY A 47 5.49 -19.55 -13.40
N ALA A 48 4.73 -18.53 -13.01
CA ALA A 48 4.22 -17.49 -13.89
C ALA A 48 5.36 -16.61 -14.42
N ASP A 49 6.22 -16.11 -13.53
CA ASP A 49 7.40 -15.32 -13.88
C ASP A 49 8.29 -16.07 -14.87
N ASP A 50 8.57 -17.35 -14.61
CA ASP A 50 9.38 -18.19 -15.50
C ASP A 50 8.74 -18.38 -16.88
N LEU A 51 7.40 -18.44 -17.00
CA LEU A 51 6.76 -18.49 -18.32
C LEU A 51 7.08 -17.23 -19.13
N VAL A 52 6.98 -16.06 -18.51
CA VAL A 52 7.27 -14.78 -19.16
C VAL A 52 8.77 -14.64 -19.45
N ALA A 53 9.63 -14.92 -18.46
CA ALA A 53 11.08 -14.82 -18.58
C ALA A 53 11.67 -15.75 -19.64
N ASN A 54 11.03 -16.90 -19.89
CA ASN A 54 11.43 -17.83 -20.96
C ASN A 54 10.80 -17.50 -22.33
N GLY A 55 10.13 -16.34 -22.47
CA GLY A 55 9.62 -15.82 -23.73
C GLY A 55 8.38 -16.55 -24.26
N HIS A 56 7.59 -17.18 -23.39
CA HIS A 56 6.36 -17.85 -23.82
C HIS A 56 5.24 -16.83 -24.07
N ASP A 57 4.42 -17.12 -25.08
CA ASP A 57 3.23 -16.32 -25.41
C ASP A 57 2.10 -16.53 -24.40
N VAL A 58 2.21 -15.89 -23.24
CA VAL A 58 1.23 -15.98 -22.15
C VAL A 58 0.67 -14.61 -21.77
N ALA A 59 -0.58 -14.61 -21.30
CA ALA A 59 -1.16 -13.52 -20.54
C ALA A 59 -1.50 -14.07 -19.15
N ILE A 60 -0.97 -13.46 -18.10
CA ILE A 60 -1.06 -13.95 -16.72
C ILE A 60 -1.94 -13.00 -15.91
N ILE A 61 -2.81 -13.56 -15.08
CA ILE A 61 -3.68 -12.81 -14.17
C ILE A 61 -3.67 -13.53 -12.82
N GLU A 62 -3.17 -12.87 -11.77
CA GLU A 62 -3.21 -13.39 -10.40
C GLU A 62 -4.43 -12.84 -9.65
N ASN A 63 -5.38 -13.72 -9.39
CA ASN A 63 -6.63 -13.45 -8.69
C ASN A 63 -6.45 -13.66 -7.18
N HIS A 64 -6.06 -12.59 -6.49
CA HIS A 64 -5.87 -12.57 -5.05
C HIS A 64 -7.18 -12.77 -4.26
N ASN A 65 -7.07 -13.46 -3.11
CA ASN A 65 -8.16 -13.69 -2.17
C ASN A 65 -7.67 -13.64 -0.71
N GLY A 66 -8.38 -12.89 0.14
CA GLY A 66 -8.11 -12.83 1.58
C GLY A 66 -6.91 -11.98 2.00
N ASP A 67 -6.45 -11.05 1.16
CA ASP A 67 -5.34 -10.13 1.43
C ASP A 67 -5.62 -8.70 0.89
N ALA A 68 -4.61 -7.82 0.94
CA ALA A 68 -4.71 -6.41 0.53
C ALA A 68 -5.03 -6.21 -0.96
N TYR A 69 -4.75 -7.21 -1.81
CA TYR A 69 -4.95 -7.14 -3.27
C TYR A 69 -6.26 -7.79 -3.71
N THR A 70 -7.05 -8.26 -2.75
CA THR A 70 -8.34 -8.89 -3.00
C THR A 70 -9.40 -7.85 -3.36
N HIS A 71 -10.14 -8.08 -4.45
CA HIS A 71 -11.30 -7.26 -4.77
C HIS A 71 -12.43 -8.09 -5.43
N ASN A 72 -13.55 -7.42 -5.74
CA ASN A 72 -14.76 -8.10 -6.20
C ASN A 72 -14.55 -8.93 -7.46
N ALA A 73 -13.74 -8.45 -8.41
CA ALA A 73 -13.50 -9.18 -9.65
C ALA A 73 -12.62 -10.41 -9.43
N SER A 74 -11.54 -10.31 -8.62
CA SER A 74 -10.65 -11.45 -8.34
C SER A 74 -11.41 -12.57 -7.64
N ASN A 75 -12.23 -12.23 -6.65
CA ASN A 75 -13.11 -13.17 -5.95
C ASN A 75 -14.15 -13.81 -6.89
N ALA A 76 -14.71 -13.03 -7.82
CA ALA A 76 -15.65 -13.54 -8.80
C ALA A 76 -14.99 -14.51 -9.79
N ARG A 77 -13.75 -14.24 -10.25
CA ARG A 77 -12.99 -15.16 -11.10
C ARG A 77 -12.63 -16.45 -10.37
N ASN A 78 -12.17 -16.35 -9.11
CA ASN A 78 -11.94 -17.52 -8.26
C ASN A 78 -13.22 -18.38 -8.10
N SER A 79 -14.36 -17.73 -7.88
CA SER A 79 -15.67 -18.39 -7.78
C SER A 79 -16.12 -19.02 -9.11
N TYR A 80 -15.91 -18.33 -10.23
CA TYR A 80 -16.24 -18.81 -11.58
C TYR A 80 -15.53 -20.12 -11.90
N TYR A 81 -14.28 -20.26 -11.49
CA TYR A 81 -13.53 -21.51 -11.61
C TYR A 81 -13.72 -22.50 -10.45
N SER A 82 -14.50 -22.13 -9.44
CA SER A 82 -14.68 -22.95 -8.22
C SER A 82 -13.33 -23.31 -7.59
N ILE A 83 -12.46 -22.31 -7.43
CA ILE A 83 -11.17 -22.45 -6.75
C ILE A 83 -11.43 -22.53 -5.24
N THR A 84 -11.02 -23.63 -4.63
CA THR A 84 -11.17 -23.90 -3.18
C THR A 84 -9.84 -24.14 -2.48
N SER A 85 -8.74 -24.09 -3.23
CA SER A 85 -7.38 -24.32 -2.74
C SER A 85 -6.40 -23.39 -3.44
N TYR A 86 -5.48 -22.82 -2.68
CA TYR A 86 -4.49 -21.85 -3.17
C TYR A 86 -3.06 -22.43 -3.07
N PRO A 87 -2.21 -22.28 -4.09
CA PRO A 87 -2.53 -21.69 -5.40
C PRO A 87 -3.29 -22.67 -6.30
N THR A 88 -4.04 -22.14 -7.27
CA THR A 88 -4.58 -22.92 -8.40
C THR A 88 -4.44 -22.12 -9.68
N ALA A 89 -3.63 -22.61 -10.63
CA ALA A 89 -3.50 -22.02 -11.97
C ALA A 89 -4.46 -22.70 -12.96
N VAL A 90 -5.17 -21.91 -13.76
CA VAL A 90 -6.14 -22.35 -14.77
C VAL A 90 -5.68 -21.87 -16.14
N PHE A 91 -5.32 -22.81 -17.01
CA PHE A 91 -4.86 -22.56 -18.37
C PHE A 91 -6.05 -22.60 -19.34
N ASP A 92 -6.26 -21.50 -20.06
CA ASP A 92 -7.39 -21.22 -20.96
C ASP A 92 -8.75 -21.62 -20.39
N GLY A 93 -8.94 -21.37 -19.10
CA GLY A 93 -10.18 -21.65 -18.39
C GLY A 93 -10.58 -23.13 -18.30
N GLN A 94 -9.72 -24.06 -18.72
CA GLN A 94 -10.05 -25.49 -18.81
C GLN A 94 -9.16 -26.37 -17.92
N THR A 95 -7.85 -26.32 -18.10
CA THR A 95 -6.93 -27.26 -17.43
C THR A 95 -6.28 -26.62 -16.22
N LYS A 96 -6.37 -27.27 -15.06
CA LYS A 96 -5.84 -26.76 -13.80
C LYS A 96 -4.50 -27.38 -13.42
N VAL A 97 -3.69 -26.62 -12.69
CA VAL A 97 -2.60 -27.10 -11.83
C VAL A 97 -2.92 -26.62 -10.42
N ILE A 98 -3.15 -27.57 -9.51
CA ILE A 98 -3.56 -27.29 -8.13
C ILE A 98 -2.37 -27.50 -7.20
N GLY A 99 -2.17 -26.56 -6.28
CA GLY A 99 -1.04 -26.56 -5.35
C GLY A 99 0.20 -25.89 -5.93
N GLY A 100 1.17 -25.65 -5.06
CA GLY A 100 2.43 -24.99 -5.40
C GLY A 100 3.57 -25.46 -4.51
N SER A 101 4.52 -24.57 -4.26
CA SER A 101 5.69 -24.83 -3.43
C SER A 101 6.04 -23.56 -2.66
N ALA A 102 6.64 -23.71 -1.48
CA ALA A 102 7.18 -22.56 -0.75
C ALA A 102 8.45 -22.00 -1.41
N SER A 103 9.17 -22.81 -2.19
CA SER A 103 10.53 -22.46 -2.65
C SER A 103 10.92 -22.97 -4.04
N ASN A 104 10.08 -23.75 -4.71
CA ASN A 104 10.36 -24.25 -6.05
C ASN A 104 9.35 -23.72 -7.06
N SER A 105 9.83 -23.27 -8.22
CA SER A 105 8.97 -22.85 -9.31
C SER A 105 8.09 -23.99 -9.83
N MET A 106 6.83 -23.67 -10.16
CA MET A 106 5.87 -24.57 -10.82
C MET A 106 6.04 -24.60 -12.35
N TYR A 107 7.07 -23.95 -12.89
CA TYR A 107 7.34 -23.83 -14.32
C TYR A 107 7.29 -25.16 -15.10
N PRO A 108 7.87 -26.30 -14.66
CA PRO A 108 7.77 -27.55 -15.43
C PRO A 108 6.34 -28.03 -15.68
N GLN A 109 5.47 -27.87 -14.68
CA GLN A 109 4.05 -28.21 -14.75
C GLN A 109 3.31 -27.22 -15.65
N TYR A 110 3.64 -25.93 -15.54
CA TYR A 110 3.02 -24.86 -16.31
C TYR A 110 3.39 -24.93 -17.78
N LEU A 111 4.66 -25.15 -18.10
CA LEU A 111 5.18 -25.35 -19.46
C LEU A 111 4.48 -26.51 -20.16
N THR A 112 4.19 -27.60 -19.43
CA THR A 112 3.43 -28.73 -20.00
C THR A 112 2.01 -28.32 -20.40
N LYS A 113 1.33 -27.49 -19.59
CA LYS A 113 0.00 -26.99 -19.92
C LYS A 113 0.05 -25.97 -21.06
N TYR A 114 0.99 -25.04 -21.00
CA TYR A 114 1.23 -24.05 -22.05
C TYR A 114 1.41 -24.71 -23.42
N ASN A 115 2.32 -25.68 -23.53
CA ASN A 115 2.61 -26.39 -24.79
C ASN A 115 1.40 -27.11 -25.39
N GLN A 116 0.47 -27.59 -24.55
CA GLN A 116 -0.78 -28.19 -25.02
C GLN A 116 -1.75 -27.13 -25.56
N LYS A 117 -1.77 -25.96 -24.92
CA LYS A 117 -2.73 -24.89 -25.20
C LYS A 117 -2.34 -24.04 -26.38
N ILE A 118 -1.06 -23.67 -26.51
CA ILE A 118 -0.58 -22.80 -27.59
C ILE A 118 -0.82 -23.41 -28.98
N THR A 119 -0.85 -24.74 -29.09
CA THR A 119 -1.11 -25.44 -30.36
C THR A 119 -2.58 -25.51 -30.77
N VAL A 120 -3.52 -25.12 -29.90
CA VAL A 120 -4.95 -25.14 -30.23
C VAL A 120 -5.28 -23.86 -31.00
N PRO A 121 -5.68 -23.95 -32.28
CA PRO A 121 -5.94 -22.76 -33.09
C PRO A 121 -7.19 -21.99 -32.62
N SER A 122 -7.29 -20.72 -33.00
CA SER A 122 -8.41 -19.84 -32.67
C SER A 122 -9.26 -19.50 -33.88
N SER A 123 -10.57 -19.39 -33.66
CA SER A 123 -11.53 -18.84 -34.63
C SER A 123 -11.65 -17.31 -34.56
N PHE A 124 -10.87 -16.65 -33.69
CA PHE A 124 -10.98 -15.21 -33.43
C PHE A 124 -9.60 -14.53 -33.39
N SER A 125 -9.47 -13.37 -34.04
CA SER A 125 -8.36 -12.44 -33.81
C SER A 125 -8.81 -11.30 -32.88
N ILE A 126 -7.85 -10.71 -32.17
CA ILE A 126 -8.05 -9.57 -31.27
C ILE A 126 -7.00 -8.51 -31.60
N ASP A 127 -7.43 -7.30 -31.96
CA ASP A 127 -6.57 -6.12 -32.10
C ASP A 127 -6.93 -5.07 -31.03
N MET A 128 -5.92 -4.35 -30.55
CA MET A 128 -6.08 -3.31 -29.54
C MET A 128 -5.36 -2.02 -29.95
N GLN A 129 -6.12 -0.95 -30.07
CA GLN A 129 -5.62 0.40 -30.31
C GLN A 129 -6.22 1.34 -29.28
N GLY A 130 -5.54 2.46 -29.02
CA GLY A 130 -6.02 3.38 -28.00
C GLY A 130 -5.01 4.44 -27.63
N SER A 131 -5.38 5.22 -26.63
CA SER A 131 -4.60 6.31 -26.10
C SER A 131 -4.81 6.45 -24.61
N SER A 132 -3.84 7.07 -23.93
CA SER A 132 -3.96 7.49 -22.54
C SER A 132 -4.03 9.00 -22.42
N SER A 133 -4.59 9.49 -21.32
CA SER A 133 -4.45 10.85 -20.85
C SER A 133 -3.99 10.84 -19.39
N GLY A 134 -2.97 11.64 -19.05
CA GLY A 134 -2.41 11.67 -17.70
C GLY A 134 -1.64 10.42 -17.29
N LEU A 135 -1.46 9.47 -18.23
CA LEU A 135 -1.13 8.06 -17.96
C LEU A 135 -2.12 7.36 -17.00
N ILE A 136 -3.31 7.94 -16.79
CA ILE A 136 -4.30 7.45 -15.83
C ILE A 136 -5.60 7.08 -16.54
N ASP A 137 -6.09 7.94 -17.42
CA ASP A 137 -7.32 7.71 -18.18
C ASP A 137 -7.01 7.03 -19.50
N PHE A 138 -7.61 5.87 -19.74
CA PHE A 138 -7.39 5.07 -20.95
C PHE A 138 -8.66 4.98 -21.78
N ASN A 139 -8.51 5.16 -23.09
CA ASN A 139 -9.52 4.87 -24.08
C ASN A 139 -8.96 3.83 -25.06
N VAL A 140 -9.58 2.64 -25.07
CA VAL A 140 -9.07 1.47 -25.79
C VAL A 140 -10.15 0.91 -26.70
N ASP A 141 -9.90 0.95 -27.99
CA ASP A 141 -10.68 0.29 -29.02
C ASP A 141 -10.17 -1.15 -29.22
N VAL A 142 -11.05 -2.10 -29.01
CA VAL A 142 -10.82 -3.52 -29.24
C VAL A 142 -11.59 -3.96 -30.48
N THR A 143 -10.88 -4.48 -31.48
CA THR A 143 -11.48 -5.07 -32.66
C THR A 143 -11.36 -6.58 -32.59
N ILE A 144 -12.51 -7.26 -32.63
CA ILE A 144 -12.59 -8.72 -32.69
C ILE A 144 -13.10 -9.14 -34.06
N GLU A 145 -12.38 -10.03 -34.73
CA GLU A 145 -12.82 -10.63 -35.99
C GLU A 145 -12.95 -12.15 -35.85
N MET A 146 -14.13 -12.68 -36.21
CA MET A 146 -14.37 -14.11 -36.35
C MET A 146 -13.86 -14.57 -37.73
N VAL A 147 -12.65 -15.12 -37.73
CA VAL A 147 -11.93 -15.56 -38.93
C VAL A 147 -12.27 -16.99 -39.37
N ASP A 148 -13.00 -17.73 -38.54
CA ASP A 148 -13.55 -19.05 -38.86
C ASP A 148 -14.86 -19.28 -38.08
N PRO A 149 -15.89 -19.94 -38.64
CA PRO A 149 -17.17 -20.12 -37.95
C PRO A 149 -17.02 -20.83 -36.59
N TYR A 150 -17.46 -20.18 -35.52
CA TYR A 150 -17.50 -20.76 -34.18
C TYR A 150 -18.92 -21.19 -33.80
N ALA A 151 -19.07 -22.42 -33.30
CA ALA A 151 -20.37 -23.00 -33.00
C ALA A 151 -20.92 -22.64 -31.61
N GLY A 152 -20.09 -22.12 -30.70
CA GLY A 152 -20.51 -21.73 -29.35
C GLY A 152 -21.30 -20.41 -29.38
N SER A 153 -22.23 -20.27 -28.43
CA SER A 153 -23.20 -19.16 -28.41
C SER A 153 -23.04 -18.20 -27.23
N ASN A 154 -22.18 -18.50 -26.24
CA ASN A 154 -21.99 -17.69 -25.04
C ASN A 154 -20.59 -17.09 -24.96
N VAL A 155 -20.18 -16.44 -26.06
CA VAL A 155 -18.86 -15.79 -26.17
C VAL A 155 -18.89 -14.44 -25.46
N ARG A 156 -17.90 -14.21 -24.61
CA ARG A 156 -17.77 -13.02 -23.76
C ARG A 156 -16.41 -12.38 -23.96
N LEU A 157 -16.40 -11.06 -24.09
CA LEU A 157 -15.19 -10.23 -24.08
C LEU A 157 -14.90 -9.78 -22.64
N HIS A 158 -13.68 -10.03 -22.19
CA HIS A 158 -13.18 -9.58 -20.89
C HIS A 158 -12.01 -8.63 -21.09
N CYS A 159 -11.95 -7.62 -20.23
CA CYS A 159 -10.88 -6.63 -20.15
C CYS A 159 -10.39 -6.56 -18.71
N VAL A 160 -9.09 -6.74 -18.52
CA VAL A 160 -8.44 -6.86 -17.21
C VAL A 160 -7.20 -6.00 -17.17
N VAL A 161 -7.00 -5.26 -16.08
CA VAL A 161 -5.72 -4.60 -15.80
C VAL A 161 -4.99 -5.40 -14.72
N THR A 162 -3.73 -5.72 -14.99
CA THR A 162 -2.81 -6.32 -14.02
C THR A 162 -1.67 -5.38 -13.71
N GLU A 163 -1.13 -5.45 -12.49
CA GLU A 163 0.05 -4.68 -12.06
C GLU A 163 1.13 -5.64 -11.56
N SER A 164 2.38 -5.34 -11.90
CA SER A 164 3.56 -6.11 -11.49
C SER A 164 4.54 -5.26 -10.69
N GLU A 165 5.63 -5.87 -10.21
CA GLU A 165 6.67 -5.18 -9.43
C GLU A 165 6.10 -4.38 -8.24
N ILE A 166 5.00 -4.86 -7.64
CA ILE A 166 4.44 -4.27 -6.43
C ILE A 166 5.33 -4.69 -5.27
N GLN A 167 5.98 -3.74 -4.62
CA GLN A 167 6.89 -4.01 -3.52
C GLN A 167 6.11 -4.50 -2.29
N ASP A 168 6.27 -5.77 -1.95
CA ASP A 168 5.63 -6.41 -0.81
C ASP A 168 6.45 -7.63 -0.38
N TYR A 169 6.75 -7.74 0.91
CA TYR A 169 7.48 -8.89 1.45
C TYR A 169 6.50 -9.97 1.92
N TRP A 170 6.40 -11.07 1.17
CA TRP A 170 5.44 -12.13 1.45
C TRP A 170 6.04 -13.52 1.22
N GLN A 171 5.93 -14.43 2.19
CA GLN A 171 6.35 -15.84 2.05
C GLN A 171 7.76 -16.05 1.44
N GLY A 172 8.70 -15.12 1.69
CA GLY A 172 10.06 -15.15 1.15
C GLY A 172 10.25 -14.52 -0.25
N GLN A 173 9.21 -13.90 -0.80
CA GLN A 173 9.24 -13.05 -2.00
C GLN A 173 9.35 -11.57 -1.60
N THR A 174 9.81 -10.72 -2.52
CA THR A 174 10.02 -9.27 -2.30
C THR A 174 9.07 -8.38 -3.09
N HIS A 175 8.29 -8.98 -4.00
CA HIS A 175 7.35 -8.28 -4.85
C HIS A 175 6.24 -9.22 -5.32
N LEU A 176 5.20 -8.64 -5.90
CA LEU A 176 4.10 -9.34 -6.55
C LEU A 176 4.04 -8.98 -8.04
N ASN A 177 3.75 -9.97 -8.89
CA ASN A 177 3.61 -9.79 -10.34
C ASN A 177 2.21 -10.19 -10.82
N PHE A 178 1.77 -9.57 -11.91
CA PHE A 178 0.51 -9.86 -12.60
C PHE A 178 -0.75 -9.80 -11.71
N VAL A 179 -0.72 -9.03 -10.63
CA VAL A 179 -1.84 -8.88 -9.69
C VAL A 179 -3.02 -8.29 -10.43
N GLN A 180 -4.15 -8.98 -10.46
CA GLN A 180 -5.38 -8.44 -11.06
C GLN A 180 -5.85 -7.24 -10.24
N ARG A 181 -5.78 -6.03 -10.82
CA ARG A 181 -6.22 -4.79 -10.16
C ARG A 181 -7.64 -4.39 -10.56
N MET A 182 -8.06 -4.70 -11.79
CA MET A 182 -9.37 -4.29 -12.31
C MET A 182 -9.90 -5.25 -13.38
N MET A 183 -11.23 -5.36 -13.49
CA MET A 183 -11.90 -5.87 -14.70
C MET A 183 -13.01 -4.92 -15.17
N VAL A 184 -13.04 -4.59 -16.46
CA VAL A 184 -13.99 -3.63 -17.05
C VAL A 184 -14.94 -4.34 -18.03
N PRO A 185 -16.26 -4.04 -18.01
CA PRO A 185 -16.98 -3.28 -16.97
C PRO A 185 -17.20 -4.11 -15.69
N SER A 186 -17.00 -5.43 -15.75
CA SER A 186 -17.09 -6.33 -14.60
C SER A 186 -16.46 -7.69 -14.91
N SER A 187 -16.36 -8.55 -13.91
CA SER A 187 -15.91 -9.94 -14.06
C SER A 187 -16.80 -10.81 -14.95
N SER A 188 -18.03 -10.37 -15.28
CA SER A 188 -18.93 -11.06 -16.20
C SER A 188 -18.62 -10.81 -17.68
N GLY A 189 -17.78 -9.82 -17.99
CA GLY A 189 -17.47 -9.41 -19.36
C GLY A 189 -18.70 -8.93 -20.14
N ILE A 190 -18.53 -8.76 -21.45
CA ILE A 190 -19.56 -8.29 -22.38
C ILE A 190 -19.93 -9.42 -23.32
N SER A 191 -21.22 -9.68 -23.51
CA SER A 191 -21.69 -10.68 -24.47
C SER A 191 -21.43 -10.20 -25.90
N LEU A 192 -20.86 -11.07 -26.73
CA LEU A 192 -20.65 -10.79 -28.15
C LEU A 192 -21.74 -11.45 -29.01
N ASP A 193 -22.22 -10.72 -30.02
CA ASP A 193 -23.18 -11.22 -31.01
C ASP A 193 -22.67 -10.97 -32.43
N PHE A 194 -22.36 -12.06 -33.13
CA PHE A 194 -21.85 -12.05 -34.51
C PHE A 194 -22.96 -12.29 -35.55
N SER A 195 -24.24 -12.17 -35.18
CA SER A 195 -25.35 -12.30 -36.12
C SER A 195 -25.39 -11.21 -37.19
N GLY A 196 -24.83 -10.03 -36.88
CA GLY A 196 -24.74 -8.87 -37.77
C GLY A 196 -23.51 -8.82 -38.67
N GLY A 197 -22.55 -9.75 -38.52
CA GLY A 197 -21.29 -9.76 -39.25
C GLY A 197 -20.16 -10.43 -38.45
N ASN A 198 -18.99 -10.57 -39.07
CA ASN A 198 -17.86 -11.27 -38.46
C ASN A 198 -16.96 -10.37 -37.62
N THR A 199 -17.16 -9.05 -37.64
CA THR A 199 -16.32 -8.09 -36.92
C THR A 199 -17.14 -7.34 -35.88
N ILE A 200 -16.63 -7.24 -34.67
CA ILE A 200 -17.17 -6.45 -33.57
C ILE A 200 -16.09 -5.50 -33.10
N GLU A 201 -16.43 -4.21 -33.00
CA GLU A 201 -15.60 -3.20 -32.37
C GLU A 201 -16.22 -2.82 -31.03
N HIS A 202 -15.40 -2.74 -29.98
CA HIS A 202 -15.83 -2.35 -28.66
C HIS A 202 -14.83 -1.38 -28.03
N ASN A 203 -15.32 -0.25 -27.53
CA ASN A 203 -14.52 0.75 -26.85
C ASN A 203 -14.63 0.57 -25.33
N TYR A 204 -13.49 0.45 -24.66
CA TYR A 204 -13.35 0.57 -23.22
C TYR A 204 -12.86 1.97 -22.85
N SER A 205 -13.47 2.56 -21.83
CA SER A 205 -12.97 3.77 -21.18
C SER A 205 -12.91 3.51 -19.68
N PHE A 206 -11.74 3.72 -19.07
CA PHE A 206 -11.51 3.49 -17.65
C PHE A 206 -10.33 4.33 -17.15
N SER A 207 -10.25 4.49 -15.83
CA SER A 207 -9.15 5.20 -15.16
C SER A 207 -8.41 4.23 -14.25
N LEU A 208 -7.09 4.32 -14.22
CA LEU A 208 -6.29 3.64 -13.21
C LEU A 208 -6.42 4.35 -11.87
N ASP A 209 -6.24 3.59 -10.79
CA ASP A 209 -6.10 4.20 -9.47
C ASP A 209 -4.73 4.91 -9.42
N PRO A 210 -4.66 6.19 -9.00
CA PRO A 210 -3.40 6.94 -8.95
C PRO A 210 -2.31 6.33 -8.05
N SER A 211 -2.68 5.41 -7.14
CA SER A 211 -1.70 4.68 -6.32
C SER A 211 -0.95 3.58 -7.07
N TRP A 212 -1.37 3.22 -8.29
CA TRP A 212 -0.74 2.16 -9.08
C TRP A 212 0.38 2.73 -9.94
N VAL A 213 1.42 1.93 -10.21
CA VAL A 213 2.51 2.32 -11.10
C VAL A 213 2.14 1.90 -12.52
N THR A 214 1.74 2.88 -13.34
CA THR A 214 1.23 2.63 -14.71
C THR A 214 2.22 1.88 -15.58
N GLU A 215 3.52 2.14 -15.42
CA GLU A 215 4.60 1.46 -16.13
C GLU A 215 4.68 -0.03 -15.83
N HIS A 216 4.16 -0.45 -14.68
CA HIS A 216 4.10 -1.86 -14.29
C HIS A 216 2.73 -2.48 -14.59
N CYS A 217 1.84 -1.71 -15.24
CA CYS A 217 0.50 -2.17 -15.59
C CYS A 217 0.44 -2.70 -17.02
N GLU A 218 -0.31 -3.79 -17.20
CA GLU A 218 -0.63 -4.39 -18.50
C GLU A 218 -2.16 -4.50 -18.66
N LEU A 219 -2.64 -4.31 -19.89
CA LEU A 219 -4.02 -4.60 -20.27
C LEU A 219 -4.10 -6.00 -20.88
N VAL A 220 -4.97 -6.85 -20.34
CA VAL A 220 -5.27 -8.18 -20.89
C VAL A 220 -6.70 -8.21 -21.42
N ILE A 221 -6.84 -8.51 -22.70
CA ILE A 221 -8.13 -8.75 -23.37
C ILE A 221 -8.25 -10.24 -23.69
N PHE A 222 -9.37 -10.87 -23.35
CA PHE A 222 -9.61 -12.25 -23.74
C PHE A 222 -11.06 -12.54 -24.09
N LEU A 223 -11.24 -13.53 -24.97
CA LEU A 223 -12.53 -14.08 -25.35
C LEU A 223 -12.77 -15.40 -24.64
N GLN A 224 -13.89 -15.53 -23.94
CA GLN A 224 -14.27 -16.72 -23.21
C GLN A 224 -15.63 -17.24 -23.68
N ASP A 225 -15.72 -18.52 -24.02
CA ASP A 225 -17.01 -19.21 -24.10
C ASP A 225 -17.43 -19.61 -22.69
N ASN A 226 -18.50 -19.00 -22.17
CA ASN A 226 -18.91 -19.18 -20.78
C ASN A 226 -19.67 -20.49 -20.49
N ASP A 227 -20.07 -21.23 -21.53
CA ASP A 227 -20.71 -22.54 -21.35
C ASP A 227 -19.64 -23.62 -21.13
N THR A 228 -18.51 -23.49 -21.83
CA THR A 228 -17.38 -24.43 -21.78
C THR A 228 -16.21 -23.95 -20.91
N LYS A 229 -16.24 -22.66 -20.51
CA LYS A 229 -15.16 -21.89 -19.86
C LYS A 229 -13.90 -21.71 -20.71
N GLN A 230 -13.90 -22.18 -21.97
CA GLN A 230 -12.74 -22.13 -22.84
C GLN A 230 -12.37 -20.68 -23.17
N ILE A 231 -11.09 -20.37 -23.02
CA ILE A 231 -10.52 -19.16 -23.62
C ILE A 231 -10.24 -19.43 -25.10
N LEU A 232 -10.83 -18.60 -25.95
CA LEU A 232 -10.83 -18.75 -27.41
C LEU A 232 -9.63 -18.03 -28.04
N ASN A 233 -9.30 -16.86 -27.51
CA ASN A 233 -8.04 -16.15 -27.76
C ASN A 233 -7.82 -15.14 -26.61
N ALA A 234 -6.57 -14.73 -26.41
CA ALA A 234 -6.20 -13.69 -25.48
C ALA A 234 -5.07 -12.85 -26.07
N SER A 235 -5.08 -11.55 -25.80
CA SER A 235 -4.04 -10.61 -26.18
C SER A 235 -3.72 -9.73 -24.98
N LYS A 236 -2.50 -9.21 -24.92
CA LYS A 236 -2.08 -8.27 -23.89
C LYS A 236 -1.22 -7.15 -24.45
N LYS A 237 -1.18 -6.02 -23.77
CA LYS A 237 -0.42 -4.83 -24.15
C LYS A 237 0.04 -4.07 -22.92
N ASP A 238 1.28 -3.60 -22.91
CA ASP A 238 1.77 -2.75 -21.82
C ASP A 238 1.00 -1.42 -21.85
N MET A 239 0.64 -0.89 -20.68
CA MET A 239 -0.16 0.34 -20.64
C MET A 239 0.61 1.52 -21.26
N MET A 240 1.94 1.49 -21.22
CA MET A 240 2.82 2.49 -21.83
C MET A 240 2.86 2.45 -23.37
N GLU A 241 2.32 1.40 -24.00
CA GLU A 241 2.21 1.34 -25.46
C GLU A 241 0.96 2.09 -25.99
N PHE A 242 0.05 2.52 -25.12
CA PHE A 242 -1.02 3.44 -25.51
C PHE A 242 -0.45 4.85 -25.56
N GLY A 243 -0.59 5.52 -26.70
CA GLY A 243 -0.01 6.84 -26.89
C GLY A 243 -0.63 7.86 -25.92
N ASN A 244 0.22 8.58 -25.18
CA ASN A 244 -0.24 9.67 -24.32
C ASN A 244 -0.61 10.89 -25.16
N VAL A 245 -1.82 11.42 -24.94
CA VAL A 245 -2.32 12.60 -25.67
C VAL A 245 -1.88 13.93 -25.06
N ASN A 246 -1.32 13.90 -23.85
CA ASN A 246 -0.87 15.10 -23.14
C ASN A 246 0.57 15.47 -23.54
N ASP A 247 0.74 16.65 -24.10
CA ASP A 247 2.06 17.21 -24.41
C ASP A 247 2.65 17.97 -23.21
N TYR A 248 1.80 18.59 -22.38
CA TYR A 248 2.13 19.35 -21.19
C TYR A 248 1.29 18.86 -20.01
N ASP A 249 1.92 18.14 -19.10
CA ASP A 249 1.27 17.50 -17.95
C ASP A 249 2.34 17.21 -16.88
N VAL A 250 2.10 17.66 -15.66
CA VAL A 250 3.00 17.46 -14.53
C VAL A 250 2.23 16.87 -13.36
N SER A 251 2.70 15.72 -12.89
CA SER A 251 2.15 15.06 -11.72
C SER A 251 2.93 15.41 -10.46
N MET A 252 2.21 15.65 -9.37
CA MET A 252 2.76 15.73 -8.02
C MET A 252 2.82 14.34 -7.39
N ILE A 253 4.03 13.86 -7.10
CA ILE A 253 4.27 12.47 -6.66
C ILE A 253 4.28 12.36 -5.14
N SER A 254 5.06 13.20 -4.47
CA SER A 254 5.19 13.17 -3.02
C SER A 254 5.53 14.55 -2.44
N MET A 255 5.26 14.69 -1.15
CA MET A 255 5.58 15.87 -0.37
C MET A 255 6.26 15.40 0.92
N SER A 256 7.44 15.91 1.20
CA SER A 256 8.26 15.56 2.37
C SER A 256 8.71 16.82 3.10
N ASN A 257 9.46 16.65 4.20
CA ASN A 257 9.92 17.74 5.06
C ASN A 257 8.76 18.56 5.65
N ILE A 258 7.70 17.85 6.02
CA ILE A 258 6.53 18.38 6.73
C ILE A 258 6.44 17.71 8.09
N PRO A 259 6.36 18.47 9.20
CA PRO A 259 6.20 17.88 10.52
C PRO A 259 4.80 17.27 10.68
N GLU A 260 4.67 16.19 11.47
CA GLU A 260 3.36 15.57 11.76
C GLU A 260 2.41 16.51 12.51
N ALA A 261 2.97 17.32 13.41
CA ALA A 261 2.25 18.36 14.14
C ALA A 261 3.10 19.63 14.26
N THR A 262 2.47 20.81 14.40
CA THR A 262 3.21 22.07 14.57
C THR A 262 2.60 23.06 15.57
N CYS A 263 3.43 23.62 16.47
CA CYS A 263 3.02 24.73 17.34
C CYS A 263 3.20 26.10 16.67
N ALA A 264 4.25 26.25 15.88
CA ALA A 264 4.64 27.53 15.28
C ALA A 264 3.90 27.80 13.97
N GLY A 265 3.31 26.76 13.36
CA GLY A 265 2.67 26.86 12.05
C GLY A 265 3.70 27.15 10.98
N MET A 266 4.85 26.47 10.99
CA MET A 266 5.91 26.69 10.01
C MET A 266 6.35 25.37 9.39
N CYS A 267 6.67 25.38 8.09
CA CYS A 267 7.30 24.24 7.44
C CYS A 267 8.14 24.67 6.22
N THR A 268 9.02 23.77 5.77
CA THR A 268 9.92 23.90 4.62
C THR A 268 9.77 22.67 3.72
N PRO A 269 8.67 22.54 2.98
CA PRO A 269 8.37 21.31 2.26
C PRO A 269 9.28 21.11 1.05
N THR A 270 9.58 19.84 0.77
CA THR A 270 10.15 19.41 -0.50
C THR A 270 9.07 18.67 -1.28
N VAL A 271 8.89 18.99 -2.55
CA VAL A 271 7.92 18.31 -3.42
C VAL A 271 8.62 17.57 -4.54
N THR A 272 8.21 16.32 -4.76
CA THR A 272 8.64 15.51 -5.90
C THR A 272 7.61 15.66 -7.00
N LEU A 273 8.07 16.10 -8.17
CA LEU A 273 7.22 16.19 -9.36
C LEU A 273 7.75 15.33 -10.48
N ARG A 274 6.86 14.96 -11.39
CA ARG A 274 7.17 14.12 -12.56
C ARG A 274 6.54 14.69 -13.82
N ASN A 275 7.31 14.71 -14.90
CA ASN A 275 6.79 15.10 -16.21
C ASN A 275 6.02 13.93 -16.83
N HIS A 276 4.70 14.04 -16.91
CA HIS A 276 3.84 13.11 -17.63
C HIS A 276 3.53 13.57 -19.06
N GLY A 277 3.92 14.78 -19.45
CA GLY A 277 3.75 15.31 -20.80
C GLY A 277 4.80 14.79 -21.78
N ASN A 278 4.42 14.65 -23.06
CA ASN A 278 5.34 14.25 -24.14
C ASN A 278 6.46 15.27 -24.40
N THR A 279 6.30 16.53 -23.97
CA THR A 279 7.30 17.59 -24.14
C THR A 279 8.13 17.73 -22.87
N ASP A 280 9.44 17.91 -23.01
CA ASP A 280 10.33 18.21 -21.87
C ASP A 280 9.80 19.42 -21.08
N LEU A 281 9.64 19.24 -19.77
CA LEU A 281 9.22 20.29 -18.86
C LEU A 281 10.38 21.26 -18.62
N SER A 282 10.14 22.54 -18.91
CA SER A 282 11.17 23.60 -18.85
C SER A 282 10.90 24.66 -17.79
N SER A 283 9.65 24.80 -17.37
CA SER A 283 9.22 25.71 -16.31
C SER A 283 7.86 25.31 -15.76
N LEU A 284 7.51 25.76 -14.56
CA LEU A 284 6.15 25.75 -14.02
C LEU A 284 6.03 26.75 -12.87
N THR A 285 4.82 26.95 -12.40
CA THR A 285 4.52 27.71 -11.19
C THR A 285 3.91 26.78 -10.16
N LEU A 286 4.46 26.72 -8.95
CA LEU A 286 3.87 26.01 -7.81
C LEU A 286 3.06 26.99 -6.97
N LYS A 287 1.84 26.57 -6.62
CA LYS A 287 0.92 27.30 -5.75
C LYS A 287 0.79 26.57 -4.43
N CYS A 288 1.10 27.27 -3.34
CA CYS A 288 0.99 26.72 -1.98
C CYS A 288 -0.19 27.38 -1.26
N LEU A 289 -1.10 26.54 -0.78
CA LEU A 289 -2.28 26.93 -0.02
C LEU A 289 -2.24 26.30 1.36
N VAL A 290 -2.67 27.05 2.37
CA VAL A 290 -2.96 26.50 3.70
C VAL A 290 -4.42 26.78 4.04
N ASN A 291 -5.17 25.74 4.37
CA ASN A 291 -6.61 25.81 4.66
C ASN A 291 -7.41 26.49 3.53
N GLY A 292 -6.99 26.26 2.27
CA GLY A 292 -7.60 26.83 1.08
C GLY A 292 -7.21 28.28 0.75
N ASN A 293 -6.39 28.94 1.57
CA ASN A 293 -5.91 30.29 1.31
C ASN A 293 -4.53 30.25 0.65
N GLU A 294 -4.35 30.97 -0.47
CA GLU A 294 -3.05 31.09 -1.14
C GLU A 294 -2.06 31.79 -0.22
N LEU A 295 -0.96 31.11 0.07
CA LEU A 295 0.10 31.58 0.95
C LEU A 295 1.33 32.04 0.18
N ALA A 296 1.73 31.26 -0.84
CA ALA A 296 2.93 31.53 -1.62
C ALA A 296 2.81 30.99 -3.05
N THR A 297 3.61 31.58 -3.93
CA THR A 297 3.78 31.16 -5.33
C THR A 297 5.28 31.05 -5.61
N TYR A 298 5.69 29.95 -6.24
CA TYR A 298 7.09 29.68 -6.57
C TYR A 298 7.23 29.36 -8.06
N ASP A 299 8.04 30.13 -8.77
CA ASP A 299 8.36 29.83 -10.16
C ASP A 299 9.59 28.93 -10.22
N TRP A 300 9.48 27.83 -10.97
CA TRP A 300 10.56 26.89 -11.20
C TRP A 300 10.95 26.86 -12.68
N THR A 301 12.23 26.68 -12.95
CA THR A 301 12.78 26.46 -14.29
C THR A 301 13.79 25.33 -14.27
N GLY A 302 13.80 24.49 -15.31
CA GLY A 302 14.72 23.37 -15.41
C GLY A 302 14.56 22.61 -16.72
N SER A 303 14.83 21.31 -16.71
CA SER A 303 14.65 20.42 -17.85
C SER A 303 14.38 19.02 -17.34
N ILE A 304 13.12 18.57 -17.43
CA ILE A 304 12.73 17.22 -17.03
C ILE A 304 12.14 16.51 -18.25
N PRO A 305 12.79 15.47 -18.79
CA PRO A 305 12.27 14.72 -19.93
C PRO A 305 10.99 13.98 -19.55
N PHE A 306 10.24 13.49 -20.54
CA PHE A 306 9.09 12.61 -20.29
C PHE A 306 9.46 11.46 -19.33
N LEU A 307 8.60 11.22 -18.34
CA LEU A 307 8.76 10.28 -17.21
C LEU A 307 9.90 10.60 -16.24
N GLY A 308 10.67 11.67 -16.47
CA GLY A 308 11.65 12.17 -15.52
C GLY A 308 10.99 12.83 -14.31
N SER A 309 11.68 12.80 -13.17
CA SER A 309 11.26 13.43 -11.92
C SER A 309 12.34 14.36 -11.36
N THR A 310 11.94 15.29 -10.49
CA THR A 310 12.85 16.09 -9.68
C THR A 310 12.22 16.43 -8.34
N ASP A 311 13.08 16.64 -7.35
CA ASP A 311 12.69 17.25 -6.08
C ASP A 311 12.86 18.77 -6.18
N ILE A 312 11.93 19.51 -5.59
CA ILE A 312 12.01 20.96 -5.43
C ILE A 312 11.86 21.30 -3.96
N ASP A 313 12.92 21.86 -3.38
CA ASP A 313 12.89 22.45 -2.05
C ASP A 313 12.18 23.80 -2.09
N LEU A 314 11.08 23.91 -1.34
CA LEU A 314 10.35 25.16 -1.23
C LEU A 314 10.85 25.99 -0.03
N PRO A 315 10.88 27.33 -0.15
CA PRO A 315 11.17 28.22 0.97
C PRO A 315 10.24 27.98 2.16
N SER A 316 10.76 28.24 3.36
CA SER A 316 9.98 28.22 4.60
C SER A 316 8.80 29.19 4.51
N PHE A 317 7.63 28.77 4.98
CA PHE A 317 6.48 29.65 5.15
C PHE A 317 5.79 29.42 6.50
N SER A 318 5.07 30.43 6.97
CA SER A 318 4.34 30.41 8.24
C SER A 318 2.83 30.57 8.02
N PHE A 319 2.01 29.91 8.82
CA PHE A 319 0.56 29.93 8.78
C PHE A 319 -0.03 29.92 10.21
N PRO A 320 -1.27 30.41 10.41
CA PRO A 320 -1.96 30.26 11.68
C PRO A 320 -2.26 28.79 11.97
N VAL A 321 -1.88 28.32 13.16
CA VAL A 321 -2.19 26.97 13.62
C VAL A 321 -3.69 26.87 13.94
N GLU A 322 -4.33 25.86 13.37
CA GLU A 322 -5.69 25.41 13.68
C GLU A 322 -5.62 23.97 14.22
N GLU A 323 -6.73 23.41 14.74
CA GLU A 323 -6.76 22.01 15.22
C GLU A 323 -6.22 21.03 14.16
N MET A 324 -6.52 21.30 12.89
CA MET A 324 -5.97 20.62 11.74
C MET A 324 -5.76 21.61 10.60
N ASN A 325 -4.53 21.75 10.14
CA ASN A 325 -4.18 22.50 8.96
C ASN A 325 -4.05 21.55 7.76
N THR A 326 -4.54 21.95 6.58
CA THR A 326 -4.30 21.25 5.32
C THR A 326 -3.37 22.08 4.44
N ILE A 327 -2.18 21.55 4.17
CA ILE A 327 -1.26 22.08 3.17
C ILE A 327 -1.62 21.47 1.82
N THR A 328 -1.83 22.34 0.83
CA THR A 328 -2.07 21.94 -0.56
C THR A 328 -0.99 22.58 -1.42
N ILE A 329 -0.30 21.77 -2.23
CA ILE A 329 0.61 22.27 -3.26
C ILE A 329 0.14 21.74 -4.60
N TYR A 330 -0.02 22.63 -5.57
CA TYR A 330 -0.34 22.23 -6.94
C TYR A 330 0.50 23.00 -7.96
N SER A 331 0.65 22.41 -9.14
CA SER A 331 1.41 22.99 -10.24
C SER A 331 0.51 23.69 -11.27
N GLU A 332 1.02 24.72 -11.91
CA GLU A 332 0.38 25.43 -13.00
C GLU A 332 1.37 25.74 -14.13
N ASN A 333 0.83 25.86 -15.34
CA ASN A 333 1.53 26.35 -16.51
C ASN A 333 2.82 25.55 -16.90
N PRO A 334 2.79 24.21 -17.00
CA PRO A 334 3.94 23.43 -17.47
C PRO A 334 4.46 23.93 -18.82
N SER A 335 5.73 24.32 -18.83
CA SER A 335 6.42 24.97 -19.96
C SER A 335 5.64 26.17 -20.54
N GLY A 336 4.90 26.89 -19.71
CA GLY A 336 4.10 28.06 -20.08
C GLY A 336 2.76 27.75 -20.76
N ASN A 337 2.30 26.49 -20.74
CA ASN A 337 1.02 26.05 -21.31
C ASN A 337 0.11 25.52 -20.21
N PRO A 338 -1.23 25.55 -20.38
CA PRO A 338 -2.15 24.93 -19.42
C PRO A 338 -1.82 23.45 -19.23
N ASP A 339 -1.87 22.98 -17.98
CA ASP A 339 -1.78 21.56 -17.70
C ASP A 339 -2.97 20.84 -18.33
N GLN A 340 -2.67 19.77 -19.07
CA GLN A 340 -3.67 19.05 -19.85
C GLN A 340 -4.32 17.90 -19.06
N PHE A 341 -3.81 17.55 -17.87
CA PHE A 341 -4.39 16.55 -16.98
C PHE A 341 -4.40 17.03 -15.50
N PRO A 342 -5.29 17.96 -15.13
CA PRO A 342 -5.28 18.60 -13.81
C PRO A 342 -5.69 17.69 -12.63
N LEU A 343 -5.90 16.39 -12.85
CA LEU A 343 -6.27 15.46 -11.77
C LEU A 343 -5.04 14.93 -11.02
N ASN A 344 -3.83 15.13 -11.55
CA ASN A 344 -2.58 14.65 -10.95
C ASN A 344 -1.65 15.81 -10.51
N ASP A 345 -2.05 17.06 -10.71
CA ASP A 345 -1.22 18.27 -10.54
C ASP A 345 -1.15 18.78 -9.10
N THR A 346 -1.89 18.14 -8.18
CA THR A 346 -2.14 18.60 -6.82
C THR A 346 -1.80 17.50 -5.80
N ILE A 347 -1.16 17.88 -4.70
CA ILE A 347 -0.91 17.03 -3.55
C ILE A 347 -1.29 17.76 -2.24
N HIS A 348 -1.73 16.99 -1.26
CA HIS A 348 -2.19 17.50 0.04
C HIS A 348 -1.50 16.76 1.19
N MET A 349 -1.22 17.47 2.27
CA MET A 349 -0.75 16.94 3.55
C MET A 349 -1.53 17.59 4.68
N MET A 350 -1.83 16.83 5.72
CA MET A 350 -2.48 17.34 6.93
C MET A 350 -1.41 17.49 8.02
N ILE A 351 -1.50 18.58 8.76
CA ILE A 351 -0.67 18.84 9.95
C ILE A 351 -1.64 19.13 11.09
N GLU A 352 -1.48 18.41 12.19
CA GLU A 352 -2.32 18.60 13.37
C GLU A 352 -1.72 19.65 14.31
N GLN A 353 -2.57 20.28 15.12
CA GLN A 353 -2.06 20.98 16.30
C GLN A 353 -1.50 19.94 17.29
N PRO A 354 -0.33 20.16 17.89
CA PRO A 354 0.23 19.22 18.84
C PRO A 354 -0.65 19.06 20.07
N VAL A 355 -0.94 17.81 20.44
CA VAL A 355 -1.60 17.49 21.71
C VAL A 355 -0.61 17.78 22.85
N PRO A 356 -1.02 18.51 23.89
CA PRO A 356 -0.15 18.75 25.03
C PRO A 356 0.17 17.46 25.79
N VAL A 357 1.43 17.31 26.16
CA VAL A 357 1.95 16.14 26.89
C VAL A 357 2.58 16.58 28.23
N PRO A 358 2.75 15.66 29.19
CA PRO A 358 3.55 15.93 30.38
C PRO A 358 5.00 16.33 30.06
N THR A 359 5.66 16.97 31.02
CA THR A 359 7.08 17.38 30.91
C THR A 359 8.09 16.22 30.91
N ASP A 360 7.69 15.01 31.31
CA ASP A 360 8.54 13.80 31.29
C ASP A 360 8.51 13.09 29.92
N VAL A 361 9.31 13.61 28.99
CA VAL A 361 9.49 13.02 27.65
C VAL A 361 10.78 12.21 27.58
N SER A 362 10.74 11.07 26.91
CA SER A 362 11.87 10.17 26.69
C SER A 362 11.96 9.73 25.23
N LEU A 363 13.17 9.43 24.79
CA LEU A 363 13.48 8.90 23.46
C LEU A 363 14.11 7.52 23.59
N MET A 364 13.59 6.55 22.84
CA MET A 364 14.22 5.25 22.65
C MET A 364 14.55 5.07 21.17
N ILE A 365 15.77 4.65 20.86
CA ILE A 365 16.22 4.37 19.49
C ILE A 365 16.74 2.94 19.45
N MET A 366 16.23 2.14 18.53
CA MET A 366 16.84 0.89 18.10
C MET A 366 17.56 1.17 16.78
N LEU A 367 18.89 1.22 16.82
CA LEU A 367 19.72 1.51 15.65
C LEU A 367 19.74 0.32 14.70
N ASP A 368 20.00 0.59 13.43
CA ASP A 368 20.07 -0.38 12.35
C ASP A 368 21.53 -0.87 12.12
N GLY A 369 21.81 -1.36 10.91
CA GLY A 369 23.16 -1.77 10.52
C GLY A 369 24.14 -0.61 10.30
N ASN A 370 23.64 0.59 10.01
CA ASN A 370 24.41 1.78 9.67
C ASN A 370 24.19 2.94 10.66
N PRO A 371 24.48 2.75 11.96
CA PRO A 371 24.15 3.70 13.03
C PRO A 371 24.78 5.10 12.89
N GLY A 372 25.78 5.24 12.01
CA GLY A 372 26.46 6.52 11.74
C GLY A 372 25.63 7.47 10.87
N GLU A 373 24.50 7.03 10.34
CA GLU A 373 23.59 7.85 9.55
C GLU A 373 22.53 8.51 10.43
N SER A 374 22.25 7.94 11.61
CA SER A 374 21.23 8.43 12.54
C SER A 374 21.73 9.51 13.49
N SER A 375 21.02 10.63 13.55
CA SER A 375 21.19 11.70 14.56
C SER A 375 19.86 12.36 14.90
N TRP A 376 19.78 13.11 15.99
CA TRP A 376 18.55 13.80 16.37
C TRP A 376 18.82 15.09 17.16
N GLU A 377 17.85 16.00 17.12
CA GLU A 377 17.85 17.26 17.87
C GLU A 377 16.47 17.49 18.51
N LEU A 378 16.48 17.98 19.75
CA LEU A 378 15.30 18.48 20.46
C LEU A 378 15.51 19.96 20.76
N MET A 379 14.65 20.81 20.22
CA MET A 379 14.74 22.27 20.26
C MET A 379 13.58 22.90 21.03
N ASP A 380 13.80 24.10 21.55
CA ASP A 380 12.72 24.97 22.03
C ASP A 380 11.93 25.62 20.86
N ASP A 381 10.88 26.38 21.19
CA ASP A 381 10.01 27.08 20.25
C ASP A 381 10.72 28.17 19.41
N MET A 382 11.91 28.58 19.84
CA MET A 382 12.76 29.54 19.13
C MET A 382 13.81 28.86 18.23
N GLY A 383 13.83 27.52 18.16
CA GLY A 383 14.80 26.75 17.40
C GLY A 383 16.17 26.62 18.09
N THR A 384 16.25 26.87 19.39
CA THR A 384 17.47 26.63 20.17
C THR A 384 17.57 25.15 20.50
N VAL A 385 18.65 24.48 20.07
CA VAL A 385 18.90 23.07 20.40
C VAL A 385 19.15 22.93 21.92
N LEU A 386 18.25 22.21 22.59
CA LEU A 386 18.31 21.89 24.02
C LEU A 386 19.06 20.57 24.23
N TYR A 387 18.74 19.56 23.42
CA TYR A 387 19.35 18.23 23.45
C TYR A 387 19.65 17.75 22.03
N SER A 388 20.67 16.91 21.88
CA SER A 388 21.00 16.27 20.60
C SER A 388 21.75 14.97 20.83
N GLY A 389 21.73 14.09 19.83
CA GLY A 389 22.44 12.81 19.88
C GLY A 389 22.83 12.29 18.50
N GLY A 390 23.75 11.31 18.50
CA GLY A 390 24.39 10.80 17.29
C GLY A 390 25.46 11.75 16.71
N PRO A 391 26.07 11.41 15.56
CA PRO A 391 25.99 10.10 14.91
C PRO A 391 26.50 8.96 15.79
N TYR A 392 25.93 7.76 15.66
CA TYR A 392 26.27 6.61 16.51
C TYR A 392 27.27 5.66 15.85
N THR A 393 27.95 4.83 16.64
CA THR A 393 29.02 3.94 16.14
C THR A 393 28.73 2.46 16.32
N THR A 394 27.68 2.10 17.05
CA THR A 394 27.39 0.70 17.45
C THR A 394 26.17 0.21 16.70
N PRO A 395 26.32 -0.70 15.71
CA PRO A 395 25.18 -1.23 14.98
C PRO A 395 24.24 -2.02 15.89
N ASN A 396 22.94 -1.99 15.60
CA ASN A 396 21.91 -2.70 16.35
C ASN A 396 21.87 -2.37 17.87
N GLY A 397 22.39 -1.19 18.24
CA GLY A 397 22.37 -0.71 19.62
C GLY A 397 21.01 -0.16 20.02
N ILE A 398 20.76 -0.09 21.34
CA ILE A 398 19.61 0.61 21.92
C ILE A 398 20.13 1.87 22.61
N ILE A 399 19.53 3.02 22.29
CA ILE A 399 19.75 4.30 22.95
C ILE A 399 18.49 4.68 23.71
N GLU A 400 18.63 5.15 24.94
CA GLU A 400 17.54 5.65 25.77
C GLU A 400 17.97 7.00 26.36
N GLU A 401 17.14 8.02 26.16
CA GLU A 401 17.34 9.37 26.66
C GLU A 401 16.07 9.84 27.36
N SER A 402 16.23 10.67 28.39
CA SER A 402 15.11 11.32 29.07
C SER A 402 15.39 12.82 29.15
N PHE A 403 14.36 13.62 28.94
CA PHE A 403 14.47 15.07 28.86
C PHE A 403 13.78 15.72 30.05
N GLU A 404 14.42 16.76 30.59
CA GLU A 404 13.76 17.69 31.52
C GLU A 404 13.29 18.89 30.69
N LEU A 405 11.97 19.03 30.55
CA LEU A 405 11.32 20.05 29.74
C LEU A 405 10.55 21.03 30.63
N ASP A 406 10.57 22.30 30.26
CA ASP A 406 9.72 23.33 30.86
C ASP A 406 8.25 23.08 30.49
N ASP A 407 7.36 23.42 31.42
CA ASP A 407 5.91 23.32 31.31
C ASP A 407 5.33 24.45 30.43
N LEU A 408 4.12 24.25 29.89
CA LEU A 408 3.42 25.22 29.02
C LEU A 408 4.29 25.76 27.88
N SER A 409 5.15 24.90 27.34
CA SER A 409 6.16 25.25 26.34
C SER A 409 6.01 24.37 25.10
N CYS A 410 6.52 24.81 23.96
CA CYS A 410 6.56 23.98 22.76
C CYS A 410 7.99 23.57 22.42
N TYR A 411 8.11 22.36 21.89
CA TYR A 411 9.36 21.76 21.47
C TYR A 411 9.25 21.20 20.07
N GLN A 412 10.39 21.18 19.39
CA GLN A 412 10.53 20.60 18.06
C GLN A 412 11.51 19.44 18.13
N PHE A 413 11.10 18.27 17.68
CA PHE A 413 11.96 17.10 17.62
C PHE A 413 12.23 16.71 16.17
N TYR A 414 13.50 16.57 15.82
CA TYR A 414 13.96 16.10 14.52
C TYR A 414 14.80 14.84 14.68
N PHE A 415 14.51 13.83 13.86
CA PHE A 415 15.36 12.67 13.67
C PHE A 415 15.87 12.69 12.22
N TYR A 416 17.17 12.57 12.05
CA TYR A 416 17.86 12.61 10.76
C TYR A 416 18.47 11.25 10.44
N ASP A 417 18.40 10.88 9.18
CA ASP A 417 19.08 9.73 8.61
C ASP A 417 19.80 10.17 7.32
N THR A 418 21.14 10.22 7.34
CA THR A 418 21.89 10.68 6.15
C THR A 418 21.89 9.65 5.00
N GLY A 419 21.49 8.41 5.27
CA GLY A 419 21.34 7.35 4.27
C GLY A 419 20.10 7.54 3.40
N GLY A 420 19.05 8.13 3.97
CA GLY A 420 17.77 8.36 3.32
C GLY A 420 16.88 7.11 3.23
N ASP A 421 17.23 6.04 3.95
CA ASP A 421 16.50 4.77 4.03
C ASP A 421 15.89 4.51 5.41
N GLY A 422 16.01 5.49 6.32
CA GLY A 422 15.41 5.48 7.65
C GLY A 422 16.11 4.54 8.62
N LEU A 423 15.38 3.62 9.24
CA LEU A 423 15.92 2.63 10.19
C LEU A 423 15.62 1.17 9.79
N GLY A 424 15.15 0.94 8.56
CA GLY A 424 14.82 -0.40 8.07
C GLY A 424 13.86 -1.16 8.99
N ASP A 425 14.23 -2.37 9.44
CA ASP A 425 13.39 -3.17 10.35
C ASP A 425 13.45 -2.73 11.83
N LYS A 426 14.14 -1.62 12.12
CA LYS A 426 14.29 -1.03 13.45
C LYS A 426 13.42 0.22 13.59
N PHE A 427 13.54 0.93 14.72
CA PHE A 427 12.65 2.04 15.02
C PHE A 427 13.25 3.00 16.05
N PHE A 428 12.71 4.21 16.11
CA PHE A 428 12.79 5.07 17.30
C PHE A 428 11.39 5.43 17.78
N ALA A 429 11.29 5.83 19.05
CA ALA A 429 10.06 6.31 19.66
C ALA A 429 10.38 7.46 20.61
N LEU A 430 9.74 8.61 20.38
CA LEU A 430 9.61 9.69 21.35
C LEU A 430 8.30 9.47 22.11
N PHE A 431 8.33 9.44 23.44
CA PHE A 431 7.18 9.05 24.25
C PHE A 431 7.19 9.70 25.64
N HIS A 432 6.05 9.65 26.33
CA HIS A 432 5.92 10.12 27.70
C HIS A 432 5.19 9.09 28.59
N GLY A 433 5.28 9.27 29.91
CA GLY A 433 4.58 8.45 30.90
C GLY A 433 4.79 6.95 30.72
N SER A 434 3.70 6.16 30.72
CA SER A 434 3.76 4.69 30.62
C SER A 434 4.02 4.14 29.22
N GLY A 435 4.38 4.99 28.24
CA GLY A 435 4.69 4.60 26.86
C GLY A 435 3.78 5.19 25.79
N THR A 436 3.14 6.33 26.06
CA THR A 436 2.32 7.03 25.05
C THR A 436 3.24 7.69 24.04
N ILE A 437 3.09 7.34 22.77
CA ILE A 437 3.96 7.79 21.66
C ILE A 437 3.57 9.21 21.24
N ILE A 438 4.59 10.07 21.11
CA ILE A 438 4.52 11.39 20.50
C ILE A 438 4.90 11.29 19.02
N LEU A 439 6.00 10.60 18.72
CA LEU A 439 6.48 10.34 17.36
C LEU A 439 7.16 8.97 17.30
N ARG A 440 7.01 8.28 16.18
CA ARG A 440 7.68 7.00 15.95
C ARG A 440 8.11 6.87 14.49
N GLY A 441 9.41 6.69 14.25
CA GLY A 441 9.92 6.27 12.94
C GLY A 441 10.11 4.75 12.89
N ILE A 442 9.58 4.10 11.86
CA ILE A 442 9.77 2.68 11.54
C ILE A 442 10.00 2.59 10.03
N GLY A 443 10.87 1.69 9.57
CA GLY A 443 11.07 1.55 8.13
C GLY A 443 11.81 2.75 7.54
N ASP A 444 11.45 3.05 6.31
CA ASP A 444 11.94 4.18 5.54
C ASP A 444 11.07 5.41 5.81
N PHE A 445 11.68 6.43 6.41
CA PHE A 445 11.10 7.77 6.59
C PHE A 445 11.89 8.83 5.83
N GLY A 446 12.73 8.43 4.87
CA GLY A 446 13.63 9.28 4.13
C GLY A 446 14.73 9.90 4.99
N TYR A 447 15.20 11.08 4.60
CA TYR A 447 16.34 11.74 5.26
C TYR A 447 16.05 12.33 6.64
N SER A 448 14.77 12.58 6.95
CA SER A 448 14.37 13.10 8.24
C SER A 448 12.89 12.95 8.51
N ILE A 449 12.54 12.80 9.78
CA ILE A 449 11.17 12.91 10.28
C ILE A 449 11.15 13.85 11.47
N ALA A 450 10.07 14.63 11.61
CA ALA A 450 9.97 15.65 12.63
C ALA A 450 8.54 15.78 13.18
N THR A 451 8.44 16.26 14.42
CA THR A 451 7.17 16.67 15.02
C THR A 451 7.41 17.82 15.99
N ASP A 452 6.43 18.72 16.13
CA ASP A 452 6.35 19.58 17.30
C ASP A 452 5.46 18.93 18.37
N PHE A 453 5.78 19.12 19.64
CA PHE A 453 4.90 18.78 20.76
C PHE A 453 4.90 19.89 21.80
N SER A 454 3.78 20.04 22.50
CA SER A 454 3.68 21.02 23.60
C SER A 454 3.65 20.31 24.95
N THR A 455 4.17 20.95 25.98
CA THR A 455 4.09 20.46 27.35
C THR A 455 2.98 21.19 28.10
N ASP A 456 2.18 20.45 28.87
CA ASP A 456 1.20 21.00 29.79
C ASP A 456 0.97 19.99 30.94
N ASN A 457 1.45 20.31 32.14
CA ASN A 457 1.22 19.50 33.33
C ASN A 457 -0.17 19.74 33.97
N ASP A 458 -0.87 20.82 33.59
CA ASP A 458 -2.20 21.23 34.08
C ASP A 458 -3.35 20.63 33.25
N LEU A 459 -3.08 20.24 32.00
CA LEU A 459 -3.85 19.21 31.30
C LEU A 459 -3.56 17.90 32.01
N GLY A 460 -4.30 17.75 33.11
CA GLY A 460 -4.21 16.64 34.00
C GLY A 460 -4.14 15.34 33.23
N ILE A 461 -3.52 14.37 33.87
CA ILE A 461 -4.11 13.06 34.09
C ILE A 461 -5.64 13.14 33.84
N GLU A 462 -6.10 13.06 32.59
CA GLU A 462 -7.12 12.10 32.27
C GLU A 462 -6.43 10.76 32.51
N ASP A 463 -6.31 10.42 33.80
CA ASP A 463 -6.76 9.12 34.25
C ASP A 463 -8.11 9.02 33.56
N VAL A 464 -8.16 8.32 32.44
CA VAL A 464 -9.36 7.60 32.04
C VAL A 464 -9.77 6.91 33.32
N ALA A 465 -10.68 7.52 34.09
CA ALA A 465 -10.80 7.28 35.52
C ALA A 465 -10.83 5.78 35.72
N THR A 466 -9.69 5.20 36.11
CA THR A 466 -9.47 3.77 35.88
C THR A 466 -10.55 3.08 36.70
N GLU A 467 -11.42 2.29 36.07
CA GLU A 467 -12.52 1.64 36.79
C GLU A 467 -11.97 0.72 37.89
N ALA A 468 -10.70 0.33 37.73
CA ALA A 468 -9.92 -0.38 38.72
C ALA A 468 -8.45 0.07 38.80
N GLU A 469 -7.90 0.06 40.02
CA GLU A 469 -6.47 0.04 40.26
C GLU A 469 -6.01 -1.41 40.46
N VAL A 470 -4.92 -1.83 39.80
CA VAL A 470 -4.38 -3.20 39.90
C VAL A 470 -2.94 -3.17 40.41
N LEU A 471 -2.68 -3.86 41.53
CA LEU A 471 -1.36 -4.06 42.12
C LEU A 471 -1.02 -5.55 42.14
N VAL A 472 0.22 -5.91 41.82
CA VAL A 472 0.65 -7.32 41.84
C VAL A 472 1.90 -7.47 42.68
N TYR A 473 1.82 -8.24 43.76
CA TYR A 473 2.92 -8.45 44.70
C TYR A 473 2.90 -9.82 45.40
N PRO A 474 4.07 -10.41 45.69
CA PRO A 474 5.40 -9.94 45.28
C PRO A 474 5.61 -10.09 43.76
N ASN A 475 6.47 -9.23 43.19
CA ASN A 475 6.93 -9.33 41.81
C ASN A 475 8.40 -8.85 41.77
N PRO A 476 9.39 -9.74 41.53
CA PRO A 476 9.25 -11.16 41.20
C PRO A 476 8.65 -12.03 42.32
N PHE A 477 8.02 -13.15 41.95
CA PHE A 477 7.51 -14.16 42.90
C PHE A 477 8.14 -15.54 42.68
N SER A 478 8.13 -16.39 43.70
CA SER A 478 8.70 -17.75 43.66
C SER A 478 7.65 -18.87 43.67
N ASN A 479 6.63 -18.73 44.51
CA ASN A 479 5.55 -19.73 44.64
C ASN A 479 4.20 -19.18 44.14
N TYR A 480 3.84 -17.96 44.54
CA TYR A 480 2.61 -17.31 44.13
C TYR A 480 2.78 -15.79 44.18
N THR A 481 1.96 -15.07 43.42
CA THR A 481 1.77 -13.62 43.54
C THR A 481 0.32 -13.31 43.87
N ASN A 482 0.08 -12.21 44.58
CA ASN A 482 -1.26 -11.69 44.81
C ASN A 482 -1.51 -10.52 43.87
N MET A 483 -2.67 -10.52 43.24
CA MET A 483 -3.20 -9.42 42.46
C MET A 483 -4.31 -8.76 43.27
N VAL A 484 -4.10 -7.50 43.64
CA VAL A 484 -5.09 -6.67 44.32
C VAL A 484 -5.73 -5.76 43.29
N ILE A 485 -7.05 -5.84 43.18
CA ILE A 485 -7.87 -5.07 42.24
C ILE A 485 -8.81 -4.21 43.09
N ASN A 486 -8.71 -2.90 43.01
CA ASN A 486 -9.58 -1.97 43.73
C ASN A 486 -10.49 -1.24 42.75
N THR A 487 -11.79 -1.51 42.81
CA THR A 487 -12.79 -0.89 41.92
C THR A 487 -13.60 0.18 42.64
N ASN A 488 -13.99 1.24 41.94
CA ASN A 488 -14.83 2.31 42.53
C ASN A 488 -16.34 2.10 42.32
N LYS A 489 -16.73 1.09 41.53
CA LYS A 489 -18.12 0.73 41.22
C LYS A 489 -18.28 -0.80 41.09
N VAL A 490 -19.53 -1.26 41.03
CA VAL A 490 -19.84 -2.68 40.77
C VAL A 490 -19.24 -3.06 39.40
N SER A 491 -18.41 -4.09 39.36
CA SER A 491 -17.63 -4.42 38.15
C SER A 491 -17.52 -5.92 37.92
N GLN A 492 -17.58 -6.35 36.66
CA GLN A 492 -17.24 -7.70 36.24
C GLN A 492 -15.72 -7.83 36.09
N ILE A 493 -15.09 -8.85 36.70
CA ILE A 493 -13.63 -9.01 36.68
C ILE A 493 -13.25 -10.34 36.03
N ASN A 494 -12.38 -10.28 35.02
CA ASN A 494 -11.76 -11.45 34.39
C ASN A 494 -10.24 -11.28 34.36
N VAL A 495 -9.49 -12.34 34.64
CA VAL A 495 -8.03 -12.34 34.69
C VAL A 495 -7.48 -13.39 33.76
N ASN A 496 -6.63 -12.98 32.81
CA ASN A 496 -5.88 -13.86 31.92
C ASN A 496 -4.38 -13.64 32.16
N MET A 497 -3.57 -14.68 32.01
CA MET A 497 -2.11 -14.58 32.03
C MET A 497 -1.53 -15.24 30.80
N TYR A 498 -0.58 -14.56 30.18
CA TYR A 498 0.11 -15.02 28.98
C TYR A 498 1.62 -15.13 29.23
N ASN A 499 2.27 -16.13 28.62
CA ASN A 499 3.73 -16.18 28.56
C ASN A 499 4.27 -15.24 27.46
N ILE A 500 5.60 -15.15 27.31
CA ILE A 500 6.25 -14.30 26.28
C ILE A 500 5.94 -14.70 24.83
N LEU A 501 5.43 -15.91 24.61
CA LEU A 501 5.01 -16.40 23.28
C LEU A 501 3.54 -16.08 22.98
N GLY A 502 2.83 -15.42 23.92
CA GLY A 502 1.41 -15.11 23.80
C GLY A 502 0.48 -16.28 24.13
N GLU A 503 0.99 -17.40 24.65
CA GLU A 503 0.16 -18.54 25.05
C GLU A 503 -0.54 -18.25 26.38
N LEU A 504 -1.85 -18.52 26.46
CA LEU A 504 -2.64 -18.40 27.68
C LEU A 504 -2.26 -19.50 28.68
N VAL A 505 -1.70 -19.11 29.83
CA VAL A 505 -1.20 -20.03 30.86
C VAL A 505 -2.02 -20.02 32.16
N TYR A 506 -2.84 -19.00 32.37
CA TYR A 506 -3.80 -18.93 33.49
C TYR A 506 -5.02 -18.10 33.08
N GLN A 507 -6.20 -18.50 33.56
CA GLN A 507 -7.45 -17.78 33.36
C GLN A 507 -8.34 -17.94 34.59
N SER A 508 -9.00 -16.84 35.00
CA SER A 508 -10.00 -16.82 36.05
C SER A 508 -11.12 -15.83 35.70
N ASP A 509 -12.38 -16.28 35.83
CA ASP A 509 -13.56 -15.41 35.77
C ASP A 509 -14.05 -15.21 37.20
N GLU A 510 -13.84 -14.02 37.74
CA GLU A 510 -14.21 -13.68 39.11
C GLU A 510 -15.68 -13.23 39.20
N GLY A 511 -16.31 -12.95 38.04
CA GLY A 511 -17.70 -12.51 37.98
C GLY A 511 -17.89 -11.08 38.50
N MET A 512 -19.09 -10.80 39.04
CA MET A 512 -19.50 -9.46 39.48
C MET A 512 -19.09 -9.17 40.92
N HIS A 513 -18.33 -8.10 41.14
CA HIS A 513 -17.90 -7.63 42.46
C HIS A 513 -18.52 -6.28 42.83
N ALA A 514 -18.76 -6.08 44.12
CA ALA A 514 -19.08 -4.76 44.67
C ALA A 514 -17.85 -3.84 44.63
N PRO A 515 -18.02 -2.52 44.72
CA PRO A 515 -16.90 -1.59 44.81
C PRO A 515 -15.98 -1.92 45.99
N GLY A 516 -14.67 -1.78 45.80
CA GLY A 516 -13.64 -1.99 46.81
C GLY A 516 -12.58 -3.00 46.38
N GLU A 517 -11.73 -3.35 47.35
CA GLU A 517 -10.57 -4.22 47.13
C GLU A 517 -10.94 -5.70 46.99
N GLN A 518 -10.45 -6.34 45.94
CA GLN A 518 -10.48 -7.77 45.70
C GLN A 518 -9.04 -8.28 45.58
N SER A 519 -8.72 -9.40 46.22
CA SER A 519 -7.39 -10.02 46.14
C SER A 519 -7.49 -11.41 45.52
N ILE A 520 -6.85 -11.58 44.37
CA ILE A 520 -6.76 -12.84 43.64
C ILE A 520 -5.35 -13.40 43.81
N ARG A 521 -5.25 -14.68 44.16
CA ARG A 521 -3.96 -15.34 44.33
C ARG A 521 -3.64 -16.20 43.12
N ILE A 522 -2.54 -15.92 42.44
CA ILE A 522 -2.08 -16.67 41.28
C ILE A 522 -0.92 -17.58 41.72
N SER A 523 -1.10 -18.89 41.59
CA SER A 523 -0.04 -19.87 41.84
C SER A 523 0.89 -20.00 40.63
N GLY A 524 2.20 -20.05 40.89
CA GLY A 524 3.20 -20.36 39.87
C GLY A 524 3.45 -21.86 39.69
N ASP A 525 2.78 -22.75 40.43
CA ASP A 525 3.12 -24.20 40.51
C ASP A 525 3.22 -24.89 39.13
N ASN A 526 2.42 -24.46 38.15
CA ASN A 526 2.40 -25.00 36.79
C ASN A 526 3.03 -24.06 35.74
N LEU A 527 3.79 -23.06 36.18
CA LEU A 527 4.47 -22.08 35.35
C LEU A 527 5.99 -22.31 35.40
N GLU A 528 6.67 -22.05 34.28
CA GLU A 528 8.13 -22.07 34.18
C GLU A 528 8.73 -20.74 34.69
N ASN A 529 10.02 -20.72 35.01
CA ASN A 529 10.69 -19.44 35.33
C ASN A 529 10.66 -18.54 34.09
N GLY A 530 10.20 -17.30 34.23
CA GLY A 530 10.03 -16.43 33.09
C GLY A 530 9.21 -15.17 33.36
N ILE A 531 9.00 -14.40 32.30
CA ILE A 531 8.17 -13.20 32.29
C ILE A 531 6.77 -13.58 31.81
N TYR A 532 5.75 -13.06 32.50
CA TYR A 532 4.35 -13.24 32.18
C TYR A 532 3.64 -11.89 32.12
N PHE A 533 2.60 -11.79 31.29
CA PHE A 533 1.73 -10.62 31.19
C PHE A 533 0.36 -10.99 31.72
N VAL A 534 -0.07 -10.34 32.79
CA VAL A 534 -1.39 -10.56 33.40
C VAL A 534 -2.32 -9.46 32.93
N GLN A 535 -3.35 -9.86 32.20
CA GLN A 535 -4.39 -9.00 31.66
C GLN A 535 -5.62 -9.10 32.57
N VAL A 536 -6.07 -7.98 33.10
CA VAL A 536 -7.26 -7.85 33.94
C VAL A 536 -8.31 -7.08 33.15
N LEU A 537 -9.41 -7.73 32.83
CA LEU A 537 -10.58 -7.12 32.22
C LEU A 537 -11.56 -6.73 33.33
N VAL A 538 -11.80 -5.44 33.51
CA VAL A 538 -12.79 -4.88 34.44
C VAL A 538 -13.87 -4.22 33.59
N ASN A 539 -15.06 -4.82 33.53
CA ASN A 539 -16.11 -4.48 32.57
C ASN A 539 -15.58 -4.52 31.12
N GLU A 540 -15.38 -3.38 30.48
CA GLU A 540 -14.81 -3.26 29.12
C GLU A 540 -13.34 -2.80 29.13
N GLN A 541 -12.79 -2.42 30.30
CA GLN A 541 -11.44 -1.89 30.43
C GLN A 541 -10.41 -3.01 30.65
N VAL A 542 -9.33 -2.98 29.86
CA VAL A 542 -8.23 -3.93 29.93
C VAL A 542 -7.01 -3.29 30.60
N ILE A 543 -6.51 -3.89 31.68
CA ILE A 543 -5.31 -3.46 32.40
C ILE A 543 -4.27 -4.58 32.35
N THR A 544 -3.06 -4.31 31.86
CA THR A 544 -1.99 -5.32 31.75
C THR A 544 -0.87 -5.05 32.75
N LYS A 545 -0.42 -6.08 33.47
CA LYS A 545 0.71 -6.04 34.41
C LYS A 545 1.75 -7.08 34.06
N ARG A 546 3.02 -6.68 33.95
CA ARG A 546 4.15 -7.60 33.81
C ARG A 546 4.51 -8.21 35.16
N VAL A 547 4.59 -9.54 35.23
CA VAL A 547 5.04 -10.29 36.42
C VAL A 547 6.19 -11.22 36.07
N THR A 548 7.09 -11.44 37.03
CA THR A 548 8.27 -12.30 36.85
C THR A 548 8.22 -13.45 37.84
N LEU A 549 8.24 -14.69 37.36
CA LEU A 549 8.42 -15.89 38.19
C LEU A 549 9.90 -16.27 38.21
N ALA A 550 10.49 -16.26 39.39
CA ALA A 550 11.89 -16.63 39.63
C ALA A 550 11.99 -17.52 40.88
N ARG A 551 12.21 -18.82 40.65
CA ARG A 551 12.41 -19.85 41.69
C ARG A 551 13.85 -20.11 42.04
#